data_AF-A0A1Y1W2U8-F1
#
_entry.id   AF-A0A1Y1W2U8-F1
#
_cell.length_a   1.000
_cell.length_b   1.000
_cell.length_c   1.000
_cell.angle_alpha   90.00
_cell.angle_beta   90.00
_cell.angle_gamma   90.00
#
_symmetry.space_group_name_H-M   'P 1'
#
loop_
_entity.id
_entity.type
_entity.pdbx_description
1 polymer ?
#
loop_
_entity_poly.entity_id
_entity_poly.type
_entity_poly.pdbx_seq_one_letter_code
_entity_poly.pdbx_strand_id
1 'polypeptide(L)'
;MDVSGDELGQPWLDEEATFHGPVTPPSLALTPFVNQVGGHTPFLKFSGSAICKPMNERERAFYEAVDYLHRDLYRFVPSCLGVVNVTTHQFILMSDLTASMRRPCILDLKMGTRQHGVNAPAKKVVSQTIKCAATTSKELGVRMCGLQVYKADRNRFLFQDKYYGRSLNKFTFQRSLLEFLDNGETVFAYLIPALLVKLRSLYRTVEQMHGFRFFGSSLLLVYDG
;
A
#
# COMPACT_ATOMS: atom_id res chain seq x y z
N MET A 1 -35.54 -41.36 71.32
CA MET A 1 -36.39 -40.36 72.00
C MET A 1 -36.22 -39.07 71.21
N ASP A 2 -37.20 -38.76 70.35
CA ASP A 2 -37.99 -37.51 70.36
C ASP A 2 -37.36 -36.30 71.11
N VAL A 3 -37.36 -35.04 70.65
CA VAL A 3 -38.26 -34.28 69.74
C VAL A 3 -37.53 -32.99 69.29
N SER A 4 -38.01 -32.38 68.20
CA SER A 4 -38.07 -30.92 67.87
C SER A 4 -36.75 -30.13 67.77
N GLY A 5 -36.42 -29.44 66.67
CA GLY A 5 -37.27 -28.73 65.73
C GLY A 5 -37.58 -27.32 66.27
N ASP A 6 -36.71 -26.36 66.00
CA ASP A 6 -37.03 -24.93 66.08
C ASP A 6 -36.25 -24.13 65.02
N GLU A 7 -36.96 -23.13 64.52
CA GLU A 7 -36.84 -22.47 63.23
C GLU A 7 -35.92 -21.23 63.20
N LEU A 8 -35.42 -20.97 61.99
CA LEU A 8 -35.19 -19.65 61.37
C LEU A 8 -34.10 -18.72 61.91
N GLY A 9 -33.03 -18.65 61.12
CA GLY A 9 -32.10 -17.51 61.08
C GLY A 9 -31.16 -17.60 59.88
N GLN A 10 -31.63 -17.22 58.69
CA GLN A 10 -30.71 -16.85 57.60
C GLN A 10 -30.25 -15.41 57.80
N PRO A 11 -28.98 -15.12 57.51
CA PRO A 11 -28.74 -14.08 56.52
C PRO A 11 -27.73 -14.55 55.47
N TRP A 12 -28.22 -14.67 54.23
CA TRP A 12 -27.37 -14.62 53.03
C TRP A 12 -26.97 -13.17 52.80
N LEU A 13 -25.71 -12.83 53.02
CA LEU A 13 -25.00 -11.62 52.57
C LEU A 13 -23.50 -11.98 52.64
N ASP A 14 -22.62 -11.82 51.67
CA ASP A 14 -22.66 -11.40 50.27
C ASP A 14 -21.37 -11.99 49.67
N GLU A 15 -21.46 -13.00 48.79
CA GLU A 15 -20.43 -13.17 47.78
C GLU A 15 -20.99 -12.54 46.50
N GLU A 16 -20.81 -11.21 46.38
CA GLU A 16 -20.89 -10.54 45.09
C GLU A 16 -19.79 -11.17 44.20
N ALA A 17 -20.16 -12.26 43.52
CA ALA A 17 -19.50 -12.65 42.29
C ALA A 17 -19.66 -11.45 41.36
N THR A 18 -18.62 -10.62 41.30
CA THR A 18 -18.49 -9.53 40.35
C THR A 18 -18.64 -10.15 38.97
N PHE A 19 -19.85 -10.05 38.41
CA PHE A 19 -20.13 -10.45 37.06
C PHE A 19 -19.40 -9.46 36.17
N HIS A 20 -18.15 -9.79 35.84
CA HIS A 20 -17.46 -9.21 34.71
C HIS A 20 -18.28 -9.60 33.49
N GLY A 21 -19.19 -8.70 33.10
CA GLY A 21 -19.95 -8.83 31.86
C GLY A 21 -19.00 -9.16 30.71
N PRO A 22 -19.49 -9.80 29.63
CA PRO A 22 -18.63 -10.28 28.56
C PRO A 22 -17.72 -9.14 28.11
N VAL A 23 -16.42 -9.25 28.43
CA VAL A 23 -15.41 -8.32 27.95
C VAL A 23 -15.45 -8.50 26.45
N THR A 24 -16.01 -7.51 25.75
CA THR A 24 -15.99 -7.49 24.30
C THR A 24 -14.53 -7.68 23.90
N PRO A 25 -14.19 -8.73 23.14
CA PRO A 25 -12.81 -8.93 22.74
C PRO A 25 -12.30 -7.64 22.10
N PRO A 26 -11.07 -7.21 22.40
CA PRO A 26 -10.54 -5.96 21.89
C PRO A 26 -10.72 -5.92 20.37
N SER A 27 -11.52 -4.97 19.89
CA SER A 27 -11.76 -4.81 18.46
C SER A 27 -10.60 -4.05 17.85
N LEU A 28 -10.00 -4.62 16.80
CA LEU A 28 -8.97 -3.92 16.04
C LEU A 28 -9.65 -3.03 15.01
N ALA A 29 -9.70 -1.73 15.26
CA ALA A 29 -10.26 -0.76 14.33
C ALA A 29 -9.35 -0.60 13.10
N LEU A 30 -9.85 -0.97 11.93
CA LEU A 30 -9.21 -0.68 10.65
C LEU A 30 -9.61 0.73 10.20
N THR A 31 -8.63 1.62 10.04
CA THR A 31 -8.86 3.00 9.60
C THR A 31 -8.36 3.21 8.17
N PRO A 32 -8.83 4.22 7.42
CA PRO A 32 -8.31 4.50 6.09
C PRO A 32 -6.81 4.82 6.10
N PHE A 33 -6.04 4.22 5.19
CA PHE A 33 -4.63 4.59 5.00
C PHE A 33 -4.52 5.88 4.17
N VAL A 34 -4.00 6.94 4.78
CA VAL A 34 -4.01 8.30 4.21
C VAL A 34 -2.88 8.58 3.22
N ASN A 35 -1.80 7.80 3.25
CA ASN A 35 -0.63 7.97 2.38
C ASN A 35 -0.75 7.20 1.05
N GLN A 36 -1.98 6.94 0.59
CA GLN A 36 -2.24 6.32 -0.69
C GLN A 36 -2.41 7.37 -1.80
N VAL A 37 -1.39 7.53 -2.64
CA VAL A 37 -1.44 8.49 -3.76
C VAL A 37 -1.99 7.89 -5.06
N GLY A 38 -2.03 6.56 -5.17
CA GLY A 38 -2.38 5.84 -6.39
C GLY A 38 -3.16 4.56 -6.13
N GLY A 39 -3.70 3.97 -7.21
CA GLY A 39 -4.54 2.77 -7.13
C GLY A 39 -6.04 3.04 -7.14
N HIS A 40 -6.82 1.96 -7.16
CA HIS A 40 -8.29 2.00 -7.20
C HIS A 40 -8.93 1.47 -5.92
N THR A 41 -8.22 0.58 -5.24
CA THR A 41 -8.70 -0.08 -4.04
C THR A 41 -8.07 0.63 -2.84
N PRO A 42 -8.87 1.09 -1.87
CA PRO A 42 -8.34 1.72 -0.67
C PRO A 42 -7.55 0.70 0.16
N PHE A 43 -6.43 1.14 0.72
CA PHE A 43 -5.74 0.41 1.79
C PHE A 43 -6.34 0.80 3.15
N LEU A 44 -6.36 -0.15 4.07
CA LEU A 44 -6.73 0.09 5.47
C LEU A 44 -5.49 -0.01 6.34
N LYS A 45 -5.35 0.83 7.34
CA LYS A 45 -4.31 0.76 8.36
C LYS A 45 -4.68 -0.35 9.35
N PHE A 46 -3.77 -1.32 9.52
CA PHE A 46 -3.93 -2.43 10.45
C PHE A 46 -3.24 -2.16 11.78
N SER A 47 -2.03 -1.59 11.73
CA SER A 47 -1.24 -1.20 12.90
C SER A 47 -0.31 -0.04 12.55
N GLY A 48 0.51 0.41 13.50
CA GLY A 48 1.53 1.43 13.26
C GLY A 48 2.47 1.11 12.09
N SER A 49 2.74 -0.17 11.82
CA SER A 49 3.71 -0.62 10.80
C SER A 49 3.11 -1.50 9.69
N ALA A 50 1.79 -1.76 9.71
CA ALA A 50 1.15 -2.65 8.74
C ALA A 50 -0.15 -2.07 8.15
N ILE A 51 -0.40 -2.40 6.90
CA ILE A 51 -1.61 -2.05 6.13
C ILE A 51 -2.25 -3.31 5.54
N CYS A 52 -3.58 -3.27 5.43
CA CYS A 52 -4.40 -4.26 4.75
C CYS A 52 -4.74 -3.79 3.34
N LYS A 53 -4.46 -4.65 2.37
CA LYS A 53 -4.95 -4.52 1.00
C LYS A 53 -6.02 -5.57 0.74
N PRO A 54 -7.20 -5.23 0.22
CA PRO A 54 -8.17 -6.24 -0.20
C PRO A 54 -7.54 -7.26 -1.13
N MET A 55 -7.78 -8.54 -0.85
CA MET A 55 -7.13 -9.67 -1.50
C MET A 55 -7.37 -9.68 -3.00
N ASN A 56 -6.30 -9.90 -3.76
CA ASN A 56 -6.36 -10.29 -5.15
C ASN A 56 -5.58 -11.58 -5.33
N GLU A 57 -6.22 -12.63 -5.83
CA GLU A 57 -5.60 -13.96 -5.95
C GLU A 57 -4.31 -13.96 -6.77
N ARG A 58 -4.23 -13.16 -7.84
CA ARG A 58 -3.01 -13.05 -8.66
C ARG A 58 -1.89 -12.34 -7.92
N GLU A 59 -2.23 -11.34 -7.11
CA GLU A 59 -1.25 -10.63 -6.28
C GLU A 59 -0.74 -11.52 -5.14
N ARG A 60 -1.62 -12.28 -4.50
CA ARG A 60 -1.22 -13.28 -3.50
C ARG A 60 -0.29 -14.33 -4.10
N ALA A 61 -0.69 -14.94 -5.23
CA ALA A 61 0.13 -15.93 -5.92
C ALA A 61 1.50 -15.33 -6.34
N PHE A 62 1.54 -14.04 -6.69
CA PHE A 62 2.81 -13.36 -6.95
C PHE A 62 3.69 -13.27 -5.69
N TYR A 63 3.16 -12.87 -4.53
CA TYR A 63 3.94 -12.85 -3.29
C TYR A 63 4.44 -14.25 -2.89
N GLU A 64 3.59 -15.27 -3.00
CA GLU A 64 3.97 -16.67 -2.73
C GLU A 64 5.06 -17.16 -3.71
N ALA A 65 4.96 -16.82 -5.00
CA ALA A 65 5.96 -17.20 -5.99
C ALA A 65 7.28 -16.46 -5.82
N VAL A 66 7.26 -15.18 -5.46
CA VAL A 66 8.47 -14.42 -5.12
C VAL A 66 9.16 -15.04 -3.91
N ASP A 67 8.38 -15.48 -2.92
CA ASP A 67 8.88 -16.08 -1.69
C ASP A 67 9.69 -17.36 -1.96
N TYR A 68 9.17 -18.18 -2.88
CA TYR A 68 9.75 -19.46 -3.24
C TYR A 68 10.86 -19.36 -4.30
N LEU A 69 10.71 -18.50 -5.32
CA LEU A 69 11.54 -18.53 -6.54
C LEU A 69 12.47 -17.32 -6.71
N HIS A 70 12.15 -16.16 -6.14
CA HIS A 70 12.81 -14.89 -6.47
C HIS A 70 13.09 -14.02 -5.24
N ARG A 71 13.79 -14.58 -4.26
CA ARG A 71 14.13 -13.88 -3.01
C ARG A 71 14.88 -12.56 -3.21
N ASP A 72 15.63 -12.41 -4.29
CA ASP A 72 16.30 -11.15 -4.63
C ASP A 72 15.33 -9.99 -4.86
N LEU A 73 14.06 -10.28 -5.20
CA LEU A 73 13.03 -9.28 -5.39
C LEU A 73 12.46 -8.75 -4.07
N TYR A 74 12.62 -9.45 -2.94
CA TYR A 74 12.02 -9.04 -1.65
C TYR A 74 12.38 -7.62 -1.24
N ARG A 75 13.60 -7.17 -1.53
CA ARG A 75 14.06 -5.81 -1.20
C ARG A 75 13.36 -4.71 -2.02
N PHE A 76 12.59 -5.09 -3.04
CA PHE A 76 11.90 -4.18 -3.96
C PHE A 76 10.37 -4.27 -3.91
N VAL A 77 9.83 -5.17 -3.09
CA VAL A 77 8.39 -5.28 -2.84
C VAL A 77 8.11 -5.09 -1.34
N PRO A 78 6.93 -4.59 -0.94
CA PRO A 78 6.60 -4.55 0.49
C PRO A 78 6.54 -5.97 1.06
N SER A 79 6.95 -6.13 2.32
CA SER A 79 6.91 -7.43 2.98
C SER A 79 5.46 -7.88 3.16
N CYS A 80 5.14 -9.05 2.62
CA CYS A 80 3.87 -9.73 2.89
C CYS A 80 3.95 -10.34 4.30
N LEU A 81 3.11 -9.86 5.21
CA LEU A 81 3.07 -10.28 6.61
C LEU A 81 2.07 -11.42 6.87
N GLY A 82 1.23 -11.73 5.88
CA GLY A 82 0.24 -12.80 5.95
C GLY A 82 -1.10 -12.43 5.34
N VAL A 83 -2.11 -13.25 5.63
CA VAL A 83 -3.50 -13.06 5.18
C VAL A 83 -4.40 -12.93 6.39
N VAL A 84 -5.27 -11.91 6.38
CA VAL A 84 -6.29 -11.72 7.41
C VAL A 84 -7.67 -11.95 6.78
N ASN A 85 -8.49 -12.77 7.44
CA ASN A 85 -9.89 -12.98 7.09
C ASN A 85 -10.76 -12.15 8.04
N VAL A 86 -11.48 -11.17 7.51
CA VAL A 86 -12.46 -10.39 8.27
C VAL A 86 -13.84 -10.71 7.70
N THR A 87 -14.62 -11.45 8.47
CA THR A 87 -15.94 -11.99 8.06
C THR A 87 -15.87 -12.72 6.71
N THR A 88 -16.36 -12.11 5.63
CA THR A 88 -16.39 -12.65 4.26
C THR A 88 -15.31 -12.06 3.34
N HIS A 89 -14.43 -11.20 3.87
CA HIS A 89 -13.42 -10.49 3.09
C HIS A 89 -12.01 -10.92 3.50
N GLN A 90 -11.15 -11.14 2.50
CA GLN A 90 -9.74 -11.45 2.72
C GLN A 90 -8.88 -10.23 2.41
N PHE A 91 -7.80 -10.08 3.17
CA PHE A 91 -6.82 -9.02 3.00
C PHE A 91 -5.41 -9.59 2.99
N ILE A 92 -4.55 -9.05 2.13
CA ILE A 92 -3.11 -9.23 2.25
C ILE A 92 -2.61 -8.19 3.25
N LEU A 93 -1.95 -8.65 4.31
CA LEU A 93 -1.27 -7.78 5.27
C LEU A 93 0.13 -7.47 4.75
N MET A 94 0.48 -6.18 4.69
CA MET A 94 1.74 -5.73 4.12
C MET A 94 2.41 -4.70 5.03
N SER A 95 3.74 -4.64 5.00
CA SER A 95 4.50 -3.59 5.68
C SER A 95 4.13 -2.19 5.16
N ASP A 96 3.89 -1.24 6.05
CA ASP A 96 3.70 0.17 5.69
C ASP A 96 5.06 0.85 5.48
N LEU A 97 5.36 1.18 4.23
CA LEU A 97 6.61 1.85 3.83
C LEU A 97 6.76 3.27 4.38
N THR A 98 5.68 3.85 4.91
CA THR A 98 5.63 5.22 5.43
C THR A 98 5.59 5.29 6.96
N ALA A 99 5.58 4.14 7.65
CA ALA A 99 5.33 4.05 9.09
C ALA A 99 6.28 4.90 9.95
N SER A 100 7.54 5.03 9.55
CA SER A 100 8.57 5.78 10.28
C SER A 100 8.79 7.20 9.76
N MET A 101 7.97 7.66 8.80
CA MET A 101 8.17 8.95 8.13
C MET A 101 7.28 10.02 8.75
N ARG A 102 7.84 11.20 8.98
CA ARG A 102 7.06 12.35 9.48
C ARG A 102 6.30 13.03 8.35
N ARG A 103 6.92 13.13 7.18
CA ARG A 103 6.46 13.85 6.00
C ARG A 103 6.69 13.01 4.75
N PRO A 104 5.96 11.89 4.59
CA PRO A 104 6.18 10.97 3.49
C PRO A 104 5.90 11.65 2.15
N CYS A 105 6.93 11.75 1.32
CA CYS A 105 6.84 12.15 -0.08
C CYS A 105 6.76 10.88 -0.94
N ILE A 106 5.72 10.75 -1.75
CA ILE A 106 5.34 9.51 -2.44
C ILE A 106 5.06 9.79 -3.92
N LEU A 107 5.64 9.00 -4.81
CA LEU A 107 5.39 9.06 -6.24
C LEU A 107 5.09 7.66 -6.78
N ASP A 108 3.88 7.48 -7.34
CA ASP A 108 3.45 6.25 -8.02
C ASP A 108 3.69 6.40 -9.53
N LEU A 109 4.61 5.60 -10.05
CA LEU A 109 4.94 5.51 -11.48
C LEU A 109 4.45 4.20 -12.05
N LYS A 110 3.43 4.25 -12.91
CA LYS A 110 2.94 3.07 -13.61
C LYS A 110 3.83 2.74 -14.80
N MET A 111 4.29 1.49 -14.85
CA MET A 111 5.29 1.03 -15.80
C MET A 111 4.67 0.33 -17.01
N GLY A 112 5.43 0.32 -18.11
CA GLY A 112 5.17 -0.41 -19.34
C GLY A 112 4.40 0.38 -20.40
N THR A 113 4.72 0.07 -21.66
CA THR A 113 4.02 0.56 -22.87
C THR A 113 2.71 -0.17 -23.13
N ARG A 114 2.47 -1.29 -22.43
CA ARG A 114 1.24 -2.08 -22.43
C ARG A 114 0.88 -2.45 -20.99
N GLN A 115 -0.37 -2.21 -20.59
CA GLN A 115 -0.79 -2.36 -19.18
C GLN A 115 -1.96 -3.32 -18.97
N HIS A 116 -2.47 -3.92 -20.04
CA HIS A 116 -3.43 -5.00 -19.94
C HIS A 116 -2.70 -6.34 -19.92
N GLY A 117 -3.13 -7.22 -19.01
CA GLY A 117 -2.66 -8.60 -18.97
C GLY A 117 -3.09 -9.40 -20.21
N VAL A 118 -2.57 -10.61 -20.34
CA VAL A 118 -2.91 -11.55 -21.43
C VAL A 118 -4.40 -11.91 -21.36
N ASN A 119 -4.89 -12.24 -20.16
CA ASN A 119 -6.27 -12.67 -19.92
C ASN A 119 -7.17 -11.51 -19.45
N ALA A 120 -6.95 -10.29 -19.95
CA ALA A 120 -7.76 -9.14 -19.58
C ALA A 120 -9.06 -9.10 -20.40
N PRO A 121 -10.22 -8.78 -19.80
CA PRO A 121 -11.47 -8.61 -20.54
C PRO A 121 -11.35 -7.55 -21.63
N ALA A 122 -12.05 -7.70 -22.75
CA ALA A 122 -11.96 -6.81 -23.91
C ALA A 122 -12.13 -5.31 -23.55
N LYS A 123 -13.11 -4.98 -22.71
CA LYS A 123 -13.32 -3.61 -22.21
C LYS A 123 -12.08 -3.06 -21.48
N LYS A 124 -11.40 -3.91 -20.68
CA LYS A 124 -10.19 -3.54 -19.95
C LYS A 124 -9.00 -3.36 -20.89
N VAL A 125 -8.86 -4.24 -21.89
CA VAL A 125 -7.86 -4.11 -22.96
C VAL A 125 -8.01 -2.77 -23.66
N VAL A 126 -9.20 -2.47 -24.22
CA VAL A 126 -9.47 -1.21 -24.92
C VAL A 126 -9.15 -0.01 -24.03
N SER A 127 -9.68 0.02 -22.80
CA SER A 127 -9.46 1.14 -21.88
C SER A 127 -7.98 1.38 -21.56
N GLN A 128 -7.21 0.31 -21.31
CA GLN A 128 -5.80 0.44 -20.98
C GLN A 128 -4.95 0.78 -22.20
N THR A 129 -5.29 0.29 -23.39
CA THR A 129 -4.64 0.66 -24.64
C THR A 129 -4.82 2.14 -24.95
N ILE A 130 -6.04 2.67 -24.85
CA ILE A 130 -6.33 4.10 -25.04
C ILE A 130 -5.52 4.94 -24.04
N LYS A 131 -5.52 4.55 -22.75
CA LYS A 131 -4.73 5.25 -21.71
C LYS A 131 -3.23 5.21 -22.01
N CYS A 132 -2.68 4.09 -22.46
CA CYS A 132 -1.26 4.02 -22.80
C CYS A 132 -0.96 4.95 -23.97
N ALA A 133 -1.80 4.93 -25.02
CA ALA A 133 -1.63 5.75 -26.20
C ALA A 133 -1.71 7.26 -25.92
N ALA A 134 -2.57 7.68 -25.00
CA ALA A 134 -2.82 9.08 -24.66
C ALA A 134 -1.92 9.65 -23.56
N THR A 135 -0.92 8.91 -23.08
CA THR A 135 -0.05 9.34 -21.98
C THR A 135 1.41 9.06 -22.29
N THR A 136 2.31 9.52 -21.41
CA THR A 136 3.74 9.21 -21.48
C THR A 136 4.06 7.71 -21.46
N SER A 137 3.12 6.83 -21.11
CA SER A 137 3.34 5.38 -21.18
C SER A 137 3.70 4.89 -22.58
N LYS A 138 3.13 5.46 -23.66
CA LYS A 138 3.45 5.03 -25.03
C LYS A 138 4.89 5.35 -25.42
N GLU A 139 5.32 6.58 -25.15
CA GLU A 139 6.65 7.08 -25.57
C GLU A 139 7.76 6.70 -24.59
N LEU A 140 7.50 6.83 -23.29
CA LEU A 140 8.52 6.66 -22.24
C LEU A 140 8.46 5.31 -21.53
N GLY A 141 7.41 4.52 -21.75
CA GLY A 141 7.18 3.28 -21.00
C GLY A 141 6.84 3.51 -19.52
N VAL A 142 6.51 4.74 -19.12
CA VAL A 142 6.14 5.10 -17.74
C VAL A 142 5.17 6.28 -17.73
N ARG A 143 4.27 6.34 -16.73
CA ARG A 143 3.50 7.55 -16.42
C ARG A 143 3.27 7.73 -14.92
N MET A 144 3.09 8.97 -14.48
CA MET A 144 2.67 9.28 -13.12
C MET A 144 1.20 8.84 -12.91
N CYS A 145 0.92 8.20 -11.78
CA CYS A 145 -0.43 7.85 -11.33
C CYS A 145 -0.83 8.50 -10.00
N GLY A 146 0.11 9.12 -9.30
CA GLY A 146 -0.12 9.86 -8.07
C GLY A 146 1.18 10.47 -7.55
N LEU A 147 1.07 11.60 -6.86
CA LEU A 147 2.16 12.33 -6.24
C LEU A 147 1.68 12.96 -4.93
N GLN A 148 2.49 12.85 -3.89
CA GLN A 148 2.40 13.61 -2.64
C GLN A 148 3.81 14.10 -2.32
N VAL A 149 4.00 15.41 -2.15
CA VAL A 149 5.30 16.01 -1.80
C VAL A 149 5.09 17.03 -0.71
N TYR A 150 5.85 16.95 0.37
CA TYR A 150 5.84 17.98 1.39
C TYR A 150 6.58 19.22 0.89
N LYS A 151 5.91 20.37 0.97
CA LYS A 151 6.44 21.69 0.63
C LYS A 151 6.74 22.47 1.90
N ALA A 152 8.02 22.55 2.25
CA ALA A 152 8.54 23.19 3.46
C ALA A 152 8.25 24.69 3.47
N ASP A 153 8.46 25.37 2.34
CA ASP A 153 8.18 26.80 2.13
C ASP A 153 6.74 27.20 2.48
N ARG A 154 5.78 26.26 2.38
CA ARG A 154 4.35 26.48 2.60
C ARG A 154 3.76 25.65 3.73
N ASN A 155 4.58 24.84 4.40
CA ASN A 155 4.19 23.89 5.44
C ASN A 155 2.95 23.05 5.07
N ARG A 156 2.92 22.49 3.86
CA ARG A 156 1.77 21.68 3.37
C ARG A 156 2.20 20.64 2.35
N PHE A 157 1.36 19.64 2.12
CA PHE A 157 1.56 18.70 1.03
C PHE A 157 0.98 19.22 -0.28
N LEU A 158 1.75 19.08 -1.36
CA LEU A 158 1.28 19.14 -2.74
C LEU A 158 0.81 17.74 -3.16
N PHE A 159 -0.41 17.66 -3.67
CA PHE A 159 -0.98 16.41 -4.20
C PHE A 159 -1.25 16.55 -5.70
N GLN A 160 -0.87 15.53 -6.47
CA GLN A 160 -1.30 15.39 -7.86
C GLN A 160 -1.85 14.00 -8.09
N ASP A 161 -3.02 13.92 -8.72
CA ASP A 161 -3.70 12.66 -8.94
C ASP A 161 -3.36 12.03 -10.31
N LYS A 162 -4.02 10.91 -10.59
CA LYS A 162 -3.88 10.20 -11.86
C LYS A 162 -4.35 11.00 -13.08
N TYR A 163 -5.19 12.02 -12.92
CA TYR A 163 -5.68 12.84 -14.04
C TYR A 163 -4.64 13.89 -14.40
N TYR A 164 -3.99 14.51 -13.40
CA TYR A 164 -2.79 15.31 -13.64
C TYR A 164 -1.72 14.47 -14.34
N GLY A 165 -1.42 13.27 -13.83
CA GLY A 165 -0.43 12.39 -14.46
C GLY A 165 -0.75 11.99 -15.92
N ARG A 166 -2.03 12.02 -16.32
CA ARG A 166 -2.46 11.76 -17.71
C ARG A 166 -2.33 12.96 -18.63
N SER A 167 -2.32 14.19 -18.10
CA SER A 167 -2.13 15.40 -18.91
C SER A 167 -0.66 15.70 -19.21
N LEU A 168 0.26 14.96 -18.59
CA LEU A 168 1.70 15.13 -18.79
C LEU A 168 2.15 14.67 -20.17
N ASN A 169 3.11 15.41 -20.73
CA ASN A 169 3.94 15.01 -21.85
C ASN A 169 5.38 14.72 -21.37
N LYS A 170 6.30 14.39 -22.26
CA LYS A 170 7.70 14.08 -21.90
C LYS A 170 8.38 15.17 -21.07
N PHE A 171 8.24 16.43 -21.48
CA PHE A 171 8.88 17.56 -20.81
C PHE A 171 8.25 17.84 -19.44
N THR A 172 6.92 17.86 -19.37
CA THR A 172 6.23 18.11 -18.09
C THR A 172 6.35 16.94 -17.13
N PHE A 173 6.46 15.70 -17.62
CA PHE A 173 6.80 14.54 -16.80
C PHE A 173 8.18 14.68 -16.15
N GLN A 174 9.21 15.09 -16.90
CA GLN A 174 10.53 15.37 -16.33
C GLN A 174 10.47 16.46 -15.26
N ARG A 175 9.72 17.55 -15.51
CA ARG A 175 9.50 18.59 -14.49
C ARG A 175 8.81 18.04 -13.25
N SER A 176 7.82 17.15 -13.39
CA SER A 176 7.18 16.52 -12.25
C SER A 176 8.11 15.61 -11.43
N LEU A 177 9.12 14.99 -12.06
CA LEU A 177 10.15 14.25 -11.32
C LEU A 177 11.07 15.18 -10.51
N LEU A 178 11.36 16.38 -11.03
CA LEU A 178 12.08 17.42 -10.28
C LEU A 178 11.24 17.96 -9.13
N GLU A 179 9.96 18.25 -9.39
CA GLU A 179 8.98 18.68 -8.37
C GLU A 179 8.88 17.66 -7.22
N PHE A 180 8.98 16.36 -7.53
CA PHE A 180 9.00 15.30 -6.53
C PHE A 180 10.19 15.39 -5.57
N LEU A 181 11.33 15.93 -6.01
CA LEU A 181 12.55 16.07 -5.21
C LEU A 181 12.74 17.48 -4.63
N ASP A 182 11.80 18.39 -4.87
CA ASP A 182 11.89 19.78 -4.46
C ASP A 182 10.89 20.07 -3.35
N ASN A 183 11.38 20.41 -2.16
CA ASN A 183 10.52 20.76 -1.02
C ASN A 183 10.13 22.26 -1.01
N GLY A 184 10.46 23.03 -2.04
CA GLY A 184 10.21 24.47 -2.15
C GLY A 184 11.32 25.36 -1.58
N GLU A 185 12.19 24.82 -0.73
CA GLU A 185 13.37 25.50 -0.19
C GLU A 185 14.67 24.93 -0.77
N THR A 186 14.71 23.62 -1.05
CA THR A 186 15.87 22.90 -1.55
C THR A 186 15.45 21.71 -2.41
N VAL A 187 16.23 21.46 -3.47
CA VAL A 187 16.12 20.25 -4.28
C VAL A 187 16.99 19.14 -3.69
N PHE A 188 16.40 18.01 -3.33
CA PHE A 188 17.05 16.83 -2.79
C PHE A 188 17.75 16.00 -3.88
N ALA A 189 18.60 16.64 -4.68
CA ALA A 189 19.34 16.00 -5.76
C ALA A 189 20.27 14.87 -5.26
N TYR A 190 20.68 14.91 -3.99
CA TYR A 190 21.46 13.85 -3.33
C TYR A 190 20.75 12.49 -3.28
N LEU A 191 19.41 12.46 -3.42
CA LEU A 191 18.65 11.21 -3.51
C LEU A 191 18.80 10.51 -4.87
N ILE A 192 19.16 11.24 -5.94
CA ILE A 192 19.21 10.71 -7.31
C ILE A 192 20.21 9.54 -7.43
N PRO A 193 21.47 9.62 -6.95
CA PRO A 193 22.38 8.49 -7.03
C PRO A 193 21.84 7.23 -6.35
N ALA A 194 21.26 7.36 -5.15
CA ALA A 194 20.68 6.24 -4.41
C ALA A 194 19.48 5.62 -5.15
N LEU A 195 18.61 6.44 -5.73
CA LEU A 195 17.50 6.00 -6.57
C LEU A 195 17.99 5.23 -7.81
N LEU A 196 19.01 5.75 -8.50
CA LEU A 196 19.58 5.11 -9.69
C LEU A 196 20.19 3.75 -9.38
N VAL A 197 20.88 3.60 -8.23
CA VAL A 197 21.41 2.31 -7.76
C VAL A 197 20.26 1.31 -7.55
N LYS A 198 19.21 1.71 -6.83
CA LYS A 198 18.03 0.86 -6.59
C LYS A 198 17.34 0.45 -7.89
N LEU A 199 17.12 1.39 -8.81
CA LEU A 199 16.47 1.13 -10.10
C LEU A 199 17.30 0.17 -10.97
N ARG A 200 18.63 0.36 -11.03
CA ARG A 200 19.52 -0.55 -11.78
C ARG A 200 19.54 -1.95 -11.17
N SER A 201 19.54 -2.06 -9.84
CA SER A 201 19.48 -3.36 -9.17
C SER A 201 18.14 -4.05 -9.39
N LEU A 202 17.03 -3.31 -9.35
CA LEU A 202 15.70 -3.84 -9.65
C LEU A 202 15.63 -4.31 -11.11
N TYR A 203 16.14 -3.51 -12.05
CA TYR A 203 16.20 -3.88 -13.47
C TYR A 203 16.88 -5.23 -13.66
N ARG A 204 18.09 -5.40 -13.11
CA ARG A 204 18.86 -6.66 -13.20
C ARG A 204 18.10 -7.83 -12.60
N THR A 205 17.43 -7.62 -11.47
CA THR A 205 16.63 -8.66 -10.81
C THR A 205 15.46 -9.09 -11.70
N VAL A 206 14.69 -8.14 -12.22
CA VAL A 206 13.51 -8.41 -13.06
C VAL A 206 13.89 -9.01 -14.41
N GLU A 207 15.02 -8.59 -15.00
CA GLU A 207 15.54 -9.13 -16.26
C GLU A 207 15.82 -10.64 -16.18
N GLN A 208 16.17 -11.14 -14.99
CA GLN A 208 16.44 -12.56 -14.73
C GLN A 208 15.19 -13.37 -14.35
N MET A 209 14.03 -12.73 -14.17
CA MET A 209 12.79 -13.41 -13.78
C MET A 209 12.09 -14.05 -15.00
N HIS A 210 12.46 -15.29 -15.30
CA HIS A 210 11.78 -16.09 -16.32
C HIS A 210 10.36 -16.48 -15.89
N GLY A 211 9.41 -16.41 -16.82
CA GLY A 211 8.00 -16.77 -16.55
C GLY A 211 7.16 -15.64 -15.94
N PHE A 212 7.76 -14.48 -15.63
CA PHE A 212 7.04 -13.33 -15.09
C PHE A 212 6.81 -12.26 -16.16
N ARG A 213 5.64 -11.62 -16.10
CA ARG A 213 5.36 -10.39 -16.85
C ARG A 213 4.47 -9.46 -16.06
N PHE A 214 4.98 -8.27 -15.79
CA PHE A 214 4.32 -7.26 -15.00
C PHE A 214 3.48 -6.34 -15.89
N PHE A 215 2.16 -6.36 -15.72
CA PHE A 215 1.24 -5.51 -16.48
C PHE A 215 0.54 -4.52 -15.57
N GLY A 216 0.70 -3.24 -15.84
CA GLY A 216 0.04 -2.19 -15.05
C GLY A 216 0.53 -2.10 -13.60
N SER A 217 1.64 -2.76 -13.26
CA SER A 217 2.36 -2.58 -12.01
C SER A 217 2.99 -1.19 -11.93
N SER A 218 3.33 -0.77 -10.71
CA SER A 218 3.93 0.52 -10.46
C SER A 218 5.26 0.38 -9.72
N LEU A 219 6.16 1.33 -9.95
CA LEU A 219 7.24 1.65 -9.02
C LEU A 219 6.72 2.71 -8.06
N LEU A 220 6.89 2.48 -6.77
CA LEU A 220 6.57 3.45 -5.72
C LEU A 220 7.87 4.03 -5.19
N LEU A 221 8.08 5.32 -5.39
CA LEU A 221 9.23 6.04 -4.87
C LEU A 221 8.80 6.76 -3.61
N VAL A 222 9.55 6.61 -2.53
CA VAL A 222 9.20 7.16 -1.22
C VAL A 222 10.45 7.70 -0.53
N TYR A 223 10.34 8.87 0.11
CA TYR A 223 11.33 9.42 1.04
C TYR A 223 10.63 10.28 2.11
N ASP A 224 11.33 10.63 3.18
CA ASP A 224 10.82 11.54 4.22
C ASP A 224 11.29 12.98 3.93
N GLY A 225 10.34 13.91 3.82
CA GLY A 225 10.55 15.29 3.34
C GLY A 225 10.84 16.35 4.39
#